data_AF-A0A2T4GGV2-F1
#
_entry.id   AF-A0A2T4GGV2-F1
#
_cell.length_a   1.000
_cell.length_b   1.000
_cell.length_c   1.000
_cell.angle_alpha   90.00
_cell.angle_beta   90.00
_cell.angle_gamma   90.00
#
_symmetry.space_group_name_H-M   'P 1'
#
loop_
_entity.id
_entity.type
_entity.pdbx_description
1 polymer ?
#
loop_
_entity_poly.entity_id
_entity_poly.type
_entity_poly.pdbx_seq_one_letter_code
_entity_poly.pdbx_strand_id
1 'polypeptide(L)'
;MTKSLEGGKPVIDLFLLPFIHRMGSKREYRVYCAPLMGAIAAVNLENNRKVMPKIWSGIQKIHHDIMEGLDLVNQLDQLLLKQKQGYSFDVFYDETEERSSLVELNVFGARSGCGSCLFHWIDDLDKLYGEGEHVEFRITR
;
A
#
# COMPACT_ATOMS: atom_id res chain seq x y z
N MET A 1 4.19 -3.17 -20.75
CA MET A 1 3.31 -1.99 -20.76
C MET A 1 2.80 -1.75 -22.18
N THR A 2 1.70 -2.40 -22.52
CA THR A 2 0.94 -2.11 -23.73
C THR A 2 0.06 -0.90 -23.42
N LYS A 3 0.37 0.27 -23.99
CA LYS A 3 -0.59 1.39 -23.97
C LYS A 3 -1.84 0.93 -24.74
N SER A 4 -3.01 1.02 -24.11
CA SER A 4 -4.28 0.92 -24.82
C SER A 4 -4.35 2.12 -25.76
N LEU A 5 -4.04 1.89 -27.03
CA LEU A 5 -4.13 2.88 -28.09
C LEU A 5 -5.40 2.57 -28.87
N GLU A 6 -6.50 3.26 -28.59
CA GLU A 6 -7.59 3.35 -29.56
C GLU A 6 -7.21 4.41 -30.61
N GLY A 7 -7.08 3.98 -31.86
CA GLY A 7 -6.76 4.89 -32.98
C GLY A 7 -5.39 5.58 -32.90
N GLY A 8 -4.42 5.02 -32.17
CA GLY A 8 -3.05 5.55 -32.08
C GLY A 8 -2.88 6.74 -31.12
N LYS A 9 -3.91 7.08 -30.32
CA LYS A 9 -3.82 8.10 -29.28
C LYS A 9 -3.81 7.46 -27.89
N PRO A 10 -3.03 8.00 -26.94
CA PRO A 10 -3.10 7.54 -25.56
C PRO A 10 -4.50 7.80 -25.01
N VAL A 11 -5.20 6.73 -24.63
CA VAL A 11 -6.42 6.82 -23.83
C VAL A 11 -6.02 7.01 -22.37
N ILE A 12 -6.67 7.95 -21.68
CA ILE A 12 -6.45 8.24 -20.27
C ILE A 12 -7.79 8.12 -19.57
N ASP A 13 -7.85 7.27 -18.55
CA ASP A 13 -9.01 7.16 -17.68
C ASP A 13 -8.97 8.29 -16.64
N LEU A 14 -10.09 9.01 -16.51
CA LEU A 14 -10.28 10.03 -15.49
C LEU A 14 -11.18 9.50 -14.40
N PHE A 15 -10.64 9.39 -13.18
CA PHE A 15 -11.38 9.01 -12.00
C PHE A 15 -11.72 10.24 -11.16
N LEU A 16 -13.00 10.43 -10.86
CA LEU A 16 -13.48 11.49 -9.97
C LEU A 16 -13.96 10.86 -8.67
N LEU A 17 -13.20 11.09 -7.59
CA LEU A 17 -13.56 10.62 -6.26
C LEU A 17 -14.24 11.74 -5.47
N PRO A 18 -15.24 11.43 -4.64
CA PRO A 18 -15.88 12.42 -3.79
C PRO A 18 -14.85 13.00 -2.79
N PHE A 19 -14.88 14.32 -2.61
CA PHE A 19 -14.02 14.97 -1.62
C PHE A 19 -14.49 14.63 -0.20
N ILE A 20 -13.61 14.00 0.59
CA ILE A 20 -13.87 13.70 2.00
C ILE A 20 -13.07 14.71 2.82
N HIS A 21 -13.76 15.72 3.38
CA HIS A 21 -13.13 16.78 4.19
C HIS A 21 -12.39 16.27 5.44
N ARG A 22 -12.74 15.06 5.90
CA ARG A 22 -12.06 14.39 7.02
C ARG A 22 -10.80 13.64 6.56
N MET A 23 -10.58 13.45 5.26
CA MET A 23 -9.33 12.91 4.77
C MET A 23 -8.23 13.94 5.00
N GLY A 24 -7.08 13.48 5.49
CA GLY A 24 -5.95 14.35 5.75
C GLY A 24 -4.68 13.53 5.84
N SER A 25 -3.59 14.04 5.26
CA SER A 25 -2.32 13.32 5.08
C SER A 25 -1.69 12.82 6.39
N LYS A 26 -2.01 13.45 7.52
CA LYS A 26 -1.56 12.99 8.85
C LYS A 26 -2.16 11.65 9.27
N ARG A 27 -3.35 11.34 8.76
CA ARG A 27 -4.11 10.12 9.05
C ARG A 27 -4.00 9.09 7.92
N GLU A 28 -3.04 9.26 7.04
CA GLU A 28 -2.74 8.37 5.93
C GLU A 28 -1.46 7.60 6.21
N TYR A 29 -1.52 6.30 5.99
CA TYR A 29 -0.48 5.36 6.37
C TYR A 29 -0.09 4.50 5.19
N ARG A 30 1.20 4.41 4.91
CA ARG A 30 1.71 3.54 3.86
C ARG A 30 2.10 2.18 4.43
N VAL A 31 1.58 1.13 3.80
CA VAL A 31 1.85 -0.26 4.12
C VAL A 31 2.66 -0.88 2.99
N TYR A 32 3.74 -1.57 3.33
CA TYR A 32 4.62 -2.27 2.40
C TYR A 32 4.39 -3.77 2.51
N CYS A 33 4.09 -4.42 1.39
CA CYS A 33 3.88 -5.85 1.29
C CYS A 33 5.01 -6.49 0.50
N ALA A 34 5.76 -7.34 1.17
CA ALA A 34 6.92 -8.02 0.61
C ALA A 34 6.52 -8.95 -0.54
N PRO A 35 7.43 -9.21 -1.48
CA PRO A 35 7.16 -10.13 -2.58
C PRO A 35 6.86 -11.58 -2.17
N LEU A 36 6.48 -12.41 -3.15
CA LEU A 36 6.16 -13.84 -3.04
C LEU A 36 4.86 -14.16 -2.28
N MET A 37 4.77 -13.75 -1.02
CA MET A 37 3.62 -14.03 -0.16
C MET A 37 2.70 -12.83 0.02
N GLY A 38 3.13 -11.64 -0.41
CA GLY A 38 2.38 -10.41 -0.20
C GLY A 38 2.25 -10.05 1.28
N ALA A 39 3.08 -10.61 2.16
CA ALA A 39 2.98 -10.39 3.60
C ALA A 39 3.32 -8.93 3.94
N ILE A 40 2.59 -8.34 4.88
CA ILE A 40 2.90 -7.01 5.38
C ILE A 40 4.28 -7.07 6.05
N ALA A 41 5.22 -6.27 5.55
CA ALA A 41 6.60 -6.22 6.02
C ALA A 41 6.89 -4.95 6.84
N ALA A 42 6.30 -3.82 6.43
CA ALA A 42 6.52 -2.56 7.11
C ALA A 42 5.34 -1.61 7.00
N VAL A 43 5.21 -0.70 7.98
CA VAL A 43 4.19 0.34 8.01
C VAL A 43 4.80 1.67 8.43
N ASN A 44 4.43 2.74 7.71
CA ASN A 44 4.68 4.11 8.12
C ASN A 44 3.44 4.69 8.83
N LEU A 45 3.61 5.19 10.06
CA LEU A 45 2.55 5.71 10.91
C LEU A 45 2.86 7.10 11.49
N GLU A 46 1.83 7.81 11.94
CA GLU A 46 1.95 8.94 12.88
C GLU A 46 1.92 8.41 14.33
N ASN A 47 2.58 9.10 15.27
CA ASN A 47 2.70 8.64 16.67
C ASN A 47 1.40 8.80 17.47
N ASN A 48 0.44 7.91 17.25
CA ASN A 48 -0.78 7.86 18.04
C ASN A 48 -1.05 6.45 18.61
N ARG A 49 -0.31 6.10 19.66
CA ARG A 49 -0.33 4.78 20.32
C ARG A 49 -1.72 4.28 20.73
N LYS A 50 -2.68 5.17 20.98
CA LYS A 50 -4.04 4.77 21.40
C LYS A 50 -4.87 4.18 20.27
N VAL A 51 -4.71 4.68 19.05
CA VAL A 51 -5.46 4.22 17.86
C VAL A 51 -4.68 3.21 17.03
N MET A 52 -3.38 3.04 17.27
CA MET A 52 -2.54 2.05 16.57
C MET A 52 -3.17 0.63 16.49
N PRO A 53 -3.75 0.05 17.56
CA PRO A 53 -4.38 -1.26 17.44
C PRO A 53 -5.56 -1.30 16.45
N LYS A 54 -6.35 -0.21 16.39
CA LYS A 54 -7.49 -0.10 15.46
C LYS A 54 -7.02 0.09 14.03
N ILE A 55 -6.00 0.92 13.82
CA ILE A 55 -5.37 1.14 12.52
C ILE A 55 -4.77 -0.18 12.02
N TRP A 56 -4.04 -0.91 12.86
CA TRP A 56 -3.44 -2.20 12.52
C TRP A 56 -4.51 -3.23 12.13
N SER A 57 -5.58 -3.35 12.91
CA SER A 57 -6.70 -4.24 12.55
C SER A 57 -7.32 -3.87 11.20
N GLY A 58 -7.46 -2.57 10.92
CA GLY A 58 -7.93 -2.07 9.63
C GLY A 58 -6.98 -2.39 8.47
N ILE A 59 -5.67 -2.22 8.67
CA ILE A 59 -4.62 -2.60 7.70
C ILE A 59 -4.71 -4.09 7.38
N GLN A 60 -4.81 -4.95 8.40
CA GLN A 60 -4.91 -6.40 8.21
C GLN A 60 -6.18 -6.79 7.43
N LYS A 61 -7.30 -6.12 7.72
CA LYS A 61 -8.55 -6.35 6.98
C LYS A 61 -8.43 -5.92 5.52
N ILE A 62 -7.95 -4.71 5.25
CA ILE A 62 -7.75 -4.21 3.88
C ILE A 62 -6.77 -5.11 3.12
N HIS A 63 -5.69 -5.53 3.76
CA HIS A 63 -4.73 -6.46 3.21
C HIS A 63 -5.39 -7.79 2.81
N HIS A 64 -6.20 -8.37 3.70
CA HIS A 64 -6.97 -9.57 3.39
C HIS A 64 -7.93 -9.37 2.22
N ASP A 65 -8.70 -8.27 2.21
CA ASP A 65 -9.64 -7.94 1.14
C ASP A 65 -8.92 -7.77 -0.22
N ILE A 66 -7.74 -7.14 -0.24
CA ILE A 66 -6.87 -7.04 -1.43
C ILE A 66 -6.49 -8.44 -1.92
N MET A 67 -5.99 -9.29 -1.01
CA MET A 67 -5.50 -10.62 -1.35
C MET A 67 -6.61 -11.56 -1.83
N GLU A 68 -7.81 -11.48 -1.26
CA GLU A 68 -8.98 -12.23 -1.73
C GLU A 68 -9.47 -11.74 -3.10
N GLY A 69 -9.32 -10.45 -3.39
CA GLY A 69 -9.75 -9.84 -4.64
C GLY A 69 -8.84 -10.12 -5.85
N LEU A 70 -7.67 -10.73 -5.65
CA LEU A 70 -6.71 -10.97 -6.72
C LEU A 70 -7.19 -12.07 -7.68
N ASP A 71 -7.23 -11.76 -8.97
CA ASP A 71 -7.45 -12.74 -10.02
C ASP A 71 -6.10 -13.33 -10.46
N LEU A 72 -5.79 -14.54 -9.99
CA LEU A 72 -4.53 -15.21 -10.34
C LEU A 72 -4.40 -15.60 -11.82
N VAL A 73 -5.43 -15.41 -12.64
CA VAL A 73 -5.38 -15.51 -14.11
C VAL A 73 -4.93 -14.18 -14.73
N ASN A 74 -5.26 -13.05 -14.09
CA ASN A 74 -4.84 -11.72 -14.52
C ASN A 74 -3.32 -11.55 -14.41
N GLN A 75 -2.67 -11.12 -15.50
CA GLN A 75 -1.22 -10.98 -15.55
C GLN A 75 -0.68 -9.90 -14.60
N LEU A 76 -1.45 -8.84 -14.34
CA LEU A 76 -1.08 -7.75 -13.44
C LEU A 76 -1.10 -8.22 -11.98
N ASP A 77 -2.12 -8.98 -11.60
CA ASP A 77 -2.23 -9.56 -10.25
C ASP A 77 -1.18 -10.65 -10.03
N GLN A 78 -0.85 -11.40 -11.08
CA GLN A 78 0.31 -12.30 -11.06
C GLN A 78 1.64 -11.55 -10.92
N LEU A 79 1.78 -10.33 -11.43
CA LEU A 79 3.00 -9.53 -11.22
C LEU A 79 3.17 -9.14 -9.75
N LEU A 80 2.07 -8.81 -9.07
CA LEU A 80 2.05 -8.46 -7.64
C LEU A 80 2.55 -9.63 -6.77
N LEU A 81 2.06 -10.85 -7.00
CA LEU A 81 2.38 -12.03 -6.17
C LEU A 81 3.48 -12.94 -6.74
N LYS A 82 3.38 -13.33 -8.01
CA LYS A 82 4.22 -14.39 -8.62
C LYS A 82 5.56 -13.89 -9.17
N GLN A 83 5.70 -12.59 -9.51
CA GLN A 83 6.92 -12.07 -10.13
C GLN A 83 7.89 -11.33 -9.19
N LYS A 84 7.81 -11.60 -7.88
CA LYS A 84 8.75 -11.06 -6.88
C LYS A 84 8.75 -9.52 -6.77
N GLN A 85 7.71 -8.83 -7.23
CA GLN A 85 7.69 -7.37 -7.16
C GLN A 85 7.21 -6.84 -5.80
N GLY A 86 6.22 -7.47 -5.15
CA GLY A 86 5.60 -6.89 -3.97
C GLY A 86 4.71 -5.69 -4.33
N TYR A 87 4.09 -5.09 -3.34
CA TYR A 87 3.19 -3.94 -3.53
C TYR A 87 3.16 -3.06 -2.29
N SER A 88 2.64 -1.84 -2.44
CA SER A 88 2.34 -0.99 -1.30
C SER A 88 0.91 -0.46 -1.41
N PHE A 89 0.34 -0.07 -0.29
CA PHE A 89 -0.99 0.53 -0.28
C PHE A 89 -1.12 1.57 0.81
N ASP A 90 -1.93 2.58 0.53
CA ASP A 90 -2.19 3.67 1.44
C ASP A 90 -3.54 3.47 2.14
N VAL A 91 -3.53 3.65 3.46
CA VAL A 91 -4.69 3.47 4.33
C VAL A 91 -4.99 4.78 5.02
N PHE A 92 -6.23 5.24 4.89
CA PHE A 92 -6.75 6.35 5.66
C PHE A 92 -7.54 5.81 6.85
N TYR A 93 -7.25 6.31 8.06
CA TYR A 93 -8.05 6.04 9.25
C TYR A 93 -8.88 7.25 9.67
N ASP A 94 -10.20 7.09 9.67
CA ASP A 94 -11.13 8.07 10.21
C ASP A 94 -11.36 7.80 11.70
N GLU A 95 -10.80 8.65 12.57
CA GLU A 95 -10.98 8.52 14.02
C GLU A 95 -12.42 8.77 14.47
N THR A 96 -13.23 9.51 13.69
CA THR A 96 -14.63 9.79 14.04
C THR A 96 -15.51 8.58 13.80
N GLU A 97 -15.31 7.92 12.67
CA GLU A 97 -16.06 6.72 12.27
C GLU A 97 -15.39 5.41 12.73
N GLU A 98 -14.20 5.54 13.33
CA GLU A 98 -13.30 4.44 13.70
C GLU A 98 -13.05 3.44 12.56
N ARG A 99 -12.94 3.94 11.33
CA ARG A 99 -12.91 3.14 10.10
C ARG A 99 -11.63 3.35 9.31
N SER A 100 -11.04 2.25 8.85
CA SER A 100 -9.96 2.27 7.85
C SER A 100 -10.52 2.14 6.44
N SER A 101 -9.94 2.88 5.49
CA SER A 101 -10.28 2.84 4.06
C SER A 101 -9.01 2.75 3.22
N LEU A 102 -9.06 1.93 2.16
CA LEU A 102 -8.02 1.91 1.13
C LEU A 102 -8.08 3.21 0.33
N VAL A 103 -6.93 3.87 0.17
CA VAL A 103 -6.77 5.12 -0.59
C VAL A 103 -6.20 4.83 -1.97
N GLU A 104 -5.09 4.11 -2.01
CA GLU A 104 -4.36 3.83 -3.24
C GLU A 104 -3.64 2.49 -3.16
N LEU A 105 -3.56 1.78 -4.30
CA LEU A 105 -2.67 0.65 -4.51
C LEU A 105 -1.49 1.11 -5.36
N ASN A 106 -0.28 0.92 -4.84
CA ASN A 106 0.95 1.46 -5.38
C ASN A 106 1.91 0.34 -5.81
N VAL A 107 2.68 0.63 -6.87
CA VAL A 107 3.84 -0.19 -7.26
C VAL A 107 4.88 -0.25 -6.12
N PHE A 108 5.80 -1.21 -6.17
CA PHE A 108 6.80 -1.41 -5.12
C PHE A 108 8.23 -1.47 -5.66
N GLY A 109 9.16 -1.02 -4.82
CA GLY A 109 10.60 -1.22 -4.98
C GLY A 109 11.35 0.03 -5.43
N ALA A 110 12.66 0.03 -5.17
CA ALA A 110 13.59 1.14 -5.39
C ALA A 110 13.66 1.64 -6.86
N ARG A 111 13.25 0.81 -7.82
CA ARG A 111 13.29 1.09 -9.26
C ARG A 111 11.93 1.49 -9.83
N SER A 112 10.94 1.68 -8.96
CA SER A 112 9.58 2.11 -9.31
C SER A 112 9.35 3.58 -8.93
N GLY A 113 8.20 4.13 -9.30
CA GLY A 113 7.77 5.44 -8.82
C GLY A 113 7.31 5.47 -7.35
N CYS A 114 7.46 4.36 -6.62
CA CYS A 114 7.00 4.26 -5.23
C CYS A 114 7.86 5.10 -4.29
N GLY A 115 7.23 6.07 -3.63
CA GLY A 115 7.86 6.80 -2.53
C GLY A 115 8.02 5.91 -1.29
N SER A 116 9.19 6.01 -0.63
CA SER A 116 9.55 5.20 0.55
C SER A 116 9.15 5.81 1.90
N CYS A 117 8.63 7.04 1.92
CA CYS A 117 8.28 7.78 3.13
C CYS A 117 9.42 7.81 4.16
N LEU A 118 9.23 7.19 5.34
CA LEU A 118 10.24 7.10 6.40
C LEU A 118 11.26 5.98 6.22
N PHE A 119 11.12 5.15 5.19
CA PHE A 119 12.07 4.11 4.86
C PHE A 119 13.04 4.59 3.79
N HIS A 120 14.23 4.00 3.77
CA HIS A 120 15.19 4.15 2.69
C HIS A 120 15.24 2.85 1.91
N TRP A 121 14.95 2.90 0.60
CA TRP A 121 14.85 1.70 -0.23
C TRP A 121 16.12 0.84 -0.27
N ILE A 122 17.29 1.43 -0.04
CA ILE A 122 18.58 0.74 -0.07
C ILE A 122 18.98 0.27 1.33
N ASP A 123 18.89 1.15 2.33
CA ASP A 123 19.40 0.85 3.68
C ASP A 123 18.44 -0.03 4.47
N ASP A 124 17.14 0.01 4.14
CA ASP A 124 16.08 -0.76 4.80
C ASP A 124 15.52 -1.86 3.89
N LEU A 125 16.33 -2.31 2.92
CA LEU A 125 15.93 -3.34 1.97
C LEU A 125 15.43 -4.60 2.70
N ASP A 126 16.16 -5.05 3.72
CA ASP A 126 15.81 -6.21 4.55
C ASP A 126 14.45 -6.04 5.24
N LYS A 127 14.14 -4.82 5.71
CA LYS A 127 12.86 -4.49 6.36
C LYS A 127 11.70 -4.50 5.37
N LEU A 128 11.91 -3.95 4.18
CA LEU A 128 10.86 -3.79 3.17
C LEU A 128 10.57 -5.09 2.41
N TYR A 129 11.59 -5.94 2.21
CA TYR A 129 11.48 -7.19 1.43
C TYR A 129 11.16 -8.42 2.29
N GLY A 130 10.83 -8.23 3.58
CA GLY A 130 10.34 -9.30 4.44
C GLY A 130 11.42 -10.27 4.92
N GLU A 131 12.67 -9.82 5.02
CA GLU A 131 13.77 -10.62 5.58
C GLU A 131 13.79 -10.58 7.12
N GLY A 132 13.00 -9.70 7.75
CA GLY A 132 12.82 -9.63 9.19
C GLY A 132 11.75 -10.59 9.74
N GLU A 133 11.87 -10.95 11.02
CA GLU A 133 10.87 -11.79 11.73
C GLU A 133 9.61 -11.01 12.15
N HIS A 134 9.66 -9.68 12.12
CA HIS A 134 8.61 -8.81 12.62
C HIS A 134 8.27 -7.71 11.61
N VAL A 135 7.03 -7.22 11.67
CA VAL A 135 6.60 -6.05 10.92
C VAL A 135 7.28 -4.81 11.49
N GLU A 136 7.98 -4.06 10.63
CA GLU A 136 8.68 -2.85 11.03
C GLU A 136 7.72 -1.64 11.02
N PHE A 137 7.66 -0.91 12.14
CA PHE A 137 6.85 0.31 12.25
C PHE A 137 7.75 1.53 12.38
N ARG A 138 7.61 2.48 11.44
CA ARG A 138 8.25 3.79 11.56
C ARG A 138 7.23 4.87 11.84
N ILE A 139 7.59 5.75 12.75
CA ILE A 139 6.65 6.70 13.33
C ILE A 139 7.27 8.10 13.32
N THR A 140 6.59 9.09 12.71
CA THR A 140 6.95 10.51 12.89
C THR A 140 6.27 11.12 14.11
N ARG A 141 6.92 12.13 14.68
CA ARG A 141 6.35 12.97 15.74
C ARG A 141 5.38 14.00 15.20
#